data_AF-A0A533RPH8-F1
#
_entry.id   AF-A0A533RPH8-F1
#
_cell.length_a   1.000
_cell.length_b   1.000
_cell.length_c   1.000
_cell.angle_alpha   90.00
_cell.angle_beta   90.00
_cell.angle_gamma   90.00
#
_symmetry.space_group_name_H-M   'P 1'
#
loop_
_entity.id
_entity.type
_entity.pdbx_description
1 polymer ?
#
loop_
_entity_poly.entity_id
_entity_poly.type
_entity_poly.pdbx_seq_one_letter_code
_entity_poly.pdbx_strand_id
1 'polypeptide(L)'
;MTIASPRAVADSGCDMEQELIAVFSRTLEAHYPSEVGVSRDEYLRAFENVLRRDLPDAPELEVHKGPLATYLTLSILALSLARTHEAYGLSERSIGERIYRTAEAYFRLPPIQRWIRRRLFFSAMNIGQIKGREAATLKGDNGVNGFKLRYVEGASRDEFGVDYLSCGICDYYRRSGMFAYVKYLCLVD
;
A
#
# COMPACT_ATOMS: atom_id res chain seq x y z
N MET A 1 32.50 -12.77 -10.72
CA MET A 1 31.25 -12.36 -11.41
C MET A 1 30.30 -13.55 -11.35
N THR A 2 29.43 -13.57 -10.35
CA THR A 2 28.45 -14.65 -10.16
C THR A 2 27.13 -14.14 -10.70
N ILE A 3 26.70 -14.71 -11.82
CA ILE A 3 25.43 -14.40 -12.48
C ILE A 3 24.32 -14.93 -11.58
N ALA A 4 23.46 -14.04 -11.08
CA ALA A 4 22.30 -14.41 -10.29
C ALA A 4 21.35 -15.28 -11.12
N SER A 5 20.85 -16.35 -10.50
CA SER A 5 19.97 -17.35 -11.09
C SER A 5 18.57 -16.78 -11.40
N PRO A 6 17.96 -17.04 -12.58
CA PRO A 6 16.65 -16.49 -12.98
C PRO A 6 15.43 -17.07 -12.25
N ARG A 7 15.62 -17.91 -11.21
CA ARG A 7 14.54 -18.73 -10.62
C ARG A 7 13.79 -18.09 -9.44
N ALA A 8 14.14 -16.89 -9.01
CA ALA A 8 13.52 -16.26 -7.82
C ALA A 8 12.30 -15.36 -8.12
N VAL A 9 11.99 -15.08 -9.40
CA VAL A 9 10.95 -14.10 -9.78
C VAL A 9 9.55 -14.72 -9.86
N ALA A 10 9.44 -16.04 -10.08
CA ALA A 10 8.14 -16.70 -10.27
C ALA A 10 7.41 -17.08 -8.97
N ASP A 11 8.13 -17.34 -7.88
CA ASP A 11 7.52 -17.77 -6.61
C ASP A 11 6.98 -16.62 -5.75
N SER A 12 7.46 -15.40 -5.94
CA SER A 12 7.07 -14.24 -5.11
C SER A 12 5.70 -13.66 -5.48
N GLY A 13 5.29 -13.78 -6.75
CA GLY A 13 3.99 -13.27 -7.22
C GLY A 13 2.79 -14.06 -6.69
N CYS A 14 2.93 -15.39 -6.55
CA CYS A 14 1.89 -16.25 -5.98
C CYS A 14 1.66 -15.95 -4.50
N ASP A 15 2.73 -15.70 -3.74
CA ASP A 15 2.63 -15.38 -2.30
C ASP A 15 1.96 -14.01 -2.06
N MET A 16 2.34 -12.99 -2.85
CA MET A 16 1.73 -11.66 -2.76
C MET A 16 0.25 -11.67 -3.14
N GLU A 17 -0.12 -12.36 -4.22
CA GLU A 17 -1.53 -12.47 -4.63
C GLU A 17 -2.38 -13.03 -3.50
N GLN A 18 -1.96 -14.14 -2.91
CA GLN A 18 -2.69 -14.79 -1.82
C GLN A 18 -2.76 -13.91 -0.56
N GLU A 19 -1.68 -13.21 -0.21
CA GLU A 19 -1.68 -12.24 0.89
C GLU A 19 -2.71 -11.14 0.66
N LEU A 20 -2.73 -10.56 -0.54
CA LEU A 20 -3.64 -9.47 -0.91
C LEU A 20 -5.11 -9.92 -0.89
N ILE A 21 -5.41 -11.11 -1.42
CA ILE A 21 -6.75 -11.71 -1.36
C ILE A 21 -7.18 -11.94 0.10
N ALA A 22 -6.27 -12.40 0.96
CA ALA A 22 -6.55 -12.63 2.37
C ALA A 22 -6.81 -11.31 3.11
N VAL A 23 -6.07 -10.23 2.81
CA VAL A 23 -6.35 -8.90 3.37
C VAL A 23 -7.71 -8.40 2.91
N PHE A 24 -7.99 -8.42 1.60
CA PHE A 24 -9.27 -8.00 1.03
C PHE A 24 -10.46 -8.73 1.66
N SER A 25 -10.35 -10.06 1.79
CA SER A 25 -11.42 -10.90 2.34
C SER A 25 -11.71 -10.57 3.81
N ARG A 26 -10.68 -10.27 4.61
CA ARG A 26 -10.85 -9.87 6.02
C ARG A 26 -11.55 -8.53 6.19
N THR A 27 -11.46 -7.65 5.20
CA THR A 27 -12.10 -6.32 5.24
C THR A 27 -13.38 -6.24 4.40
N LEU A 28 -13.90 -7.37 3.91
CA LEU A 28 -14.98 -7.42 2.93
C LEU A 28 -16.21 -6.58 3.32
N GLU A 29 -16.64 -6.67 4.58
CA GLU A 29 -17.79 -5.92 5.08
C GLU A 29 -17.63 -4.40 4.96
N ALA A 30 -16.40 -3.89 5.01
CA ALA A 30 -16.13 -2.45 4.98
C ALA A 30 -16.26 -1.84 3.58
N HIS A 31 -16.01 -2.64 2.54
CA HIS A 31 -16.02 -2.15 1.15
C HIS A 31 -17.06 -2.77 0.24
N TYR A 32 -17.71 -3.88 0.64
CA TYR A 32 -18.68 -4.55 -0.22
C TYR A 32 -19.80 -3.60 -0.71
N PRO A 33 -19.98 -3.46 -2.05
CA PRO A 33 -20.95 -2.54 -2.62
C PRO A 33 -22.33 -3.19 -2.74
N SER A 34 -23.04 -3.33 -1.62
CA SER A 34 -24.34 -4.00 -1.56
C SER A 34 -25.40 -3.36 -2.47
N GLU A 35 -25.27 -2.07 -2.80
CA GLU A 35 -26.15 -1.34 -3.71
C GLU A 35 -26.04 -1.77 -5.18
N VAL A 36 -24.96 -2.46 -5.57
CA VAL A 36 -24.71 -2.90 -6.96
C VAL A 36 -25.49 -4.18 -7.30
N GLY A 37 -26.00 -4.90 -6.29
CA GLY A 37 -26.78 -6.12 -6.50
C GLY A 37 -25.97 -7.37 -6.90
N VAL A 38 -24.64 -7.32 -6.79
CA VAL A 38 -23.76 -8.48 -6.99
C VAL A 38 -23.60 -9.27 -5.70
N SER A 39 -23.51 -10.59 -5.77
CA SER A 39 -23.18 -11.42 -4.60
C SER A 39 -21.74 -11.15 -4.11
N ARG A 40 -21.47 -11.51 -2.85
CA ARG A 40 -20.12 -11.40 -2.27
C ARG A 40 -19.08 -12.22 -3.03
N ASP A 41 -19.47 -13.42 -3.47
CA ASP A 41 -18.59 -14.31 -4.21
C ASP A 41 -18.26 -13.75 -5.60
N GLU A 42 -19.24 -13.14 -6.27
CA GLU A 42 -19.00 -12.44 -7.55
C GLU A 42 -18.08 -11.24 -7.36
N TYR A 43 -18.27 -10.48 -6.28
CA TYR A 43 -17.43 -9.35 -5.94
C TYR A 43 -15.98 -9.76 -5.64
N LEU A 44 -15.78 -10.86 -4.88
CA LEU A 44 -14.46 -11.44 -4.61
C LEU A 44 -13.79 -11.90 -5.91
N ARG A 45 -14.50 -12.64 -6.77
CA ARG A 45 -13.98 -13.07 -8.07
C ARG A 45 -13.61 -11.89 -8.97
N ALA A 46 -14.42 -10.83 -8.96
CA ALA A 46 -14.11 -9.62 -9.73
C ALA A 46 -12.83 -8.96 -9.24
N PHE A 47 -12.65 -8.84 -7.93
CA PHE A 47 -11.41 -8.33 -7.34
C PHE A 47 -10.20 -9.21 -7.69
N GLU A 48 -10.29 -10.53 -7.53
CA GLU A 48 -9.20 -11.45 -7.88
C GLU A 48 -8.78 -11.30 -9.35
N ASN A 49 -9.74 -11.17 -10.27
CA ASN A 49 -9.46 -10.99 -11.69
C ASN A 49 -8.77 -9.65 -11.96
N VAL A 50 -9.19 -8.57 -11.30
CA VAL A 50 -8.53 -7.26 -11.38
C VAL A 50 -7.10 -7.34 -10.83
N LEU A 51 -6.93 -7.97 -9.66
CA LEU A 51 -5.64 -8.11 -9.01
C LEU A 51 -4.65 -8.91 -9.87
N ARG A 52 -5.05 -10.08 -10.40
CA ARG A 52 -4.22 -10.91 -11.28
C ARG A 52 -3.81 -10.17 -12.56
N ARG A 53 -4.70 -9.34 -13.10
CA ARG A 53 -4.42 -8.53 -14.29
C ARG A 53 -3.40 -7.44 -14.00
N ASP A 54 -3.48 -6.80 -12.84
CA ASP A 54 -2.68 -5.62 -12.50
C ASP A 54 -1.32 -5.96 -11.84
N LEU A 55 -1.21 -7.14 -11.22
CA LEU A 55 0.01 -7.63 -10.56
C LEU A 55 1.25 -7.61 -11.46
N PRO A 56 1.20 -8.03 -12.74
CA PRO A 56 2.36 -7.97 -13.64
C PRO A 56 2.93 -6.55 -13.85
N ASP A 57 2.09 -5.52 -13.72
CA ASP A 57 2.49 -4.11 -13.87
C ASP A 57 2.77 -3.43 -12.51
N ALA A 58 2.65 -4.18 -11.41
CA ALA A 58 2.95 -3.68 -10.08
C ALA A 58 4.44 -3.34 -9.94
N PRO A 59 4.83 -2.36 -9.11
CA PRO A 59 6.22 -2.02 -8.92
C PRO A 59 7.00 -3.21 -8.37
N GLU A 60 8.11 -3.54 -9.02
CA GLU A 60 9.02 -4.57 -8.52
C GLU A 60 9.61 -4.12 -7.17
N LEU A 61 9.51 -5.01 -6.19
CA LEU A 61 10.08 -4.78 -4.87
C LEU A 61 11.53 -5.26 -4.87
N GLU A 62 12.49 -4.34 -4.95
CA GLU A 62 13.91 -4.63 -4.73
C GLU A 62 14.14 -5.23 -3.33
N VAL A 63 13.29 -4.85 -2.37
CA VAL A 63 13.22 -5.42 -1.03
C VAL A 63 11.78 -5.85 -0.73
N HIS A 64 11.56 -7.15 -0.57
CA HIS A 64 10.24 -7.75 -0.34
C HIS A 64 9.72 -7.66 1.10
N LYS A 65 10.48 -7.07 2.03
CA LYS A 65 10.11 -6.96 3.45
C LYS A 65 10.42 -5.58 4.01
N GLY A 66 9.61 -5.16 4.99
CA GLY A 66 9.76 -3.89 5.69
C GLY A 66 8.76 -2.83 5.23
N PRO A 67 8.77 -1.63 5.84
CA PRO A 67 7.66 -0.68 5.72
C PRO A 67 7.37 -0.23 4.28
N LEU A 68 8.39 0.06 3.47
CA LEU A 68 8.18 0.50 2.07
C LEU A 68 7.59 -0.61 1.20
N ALA A 69 7.96 -1.87 1.46
CA ALA A 69 7.36 -3.02 0.79
C ALA A 69 5.90 -3.16 1.19
N THR A 70 5.59 -3.03 2.49
CA THR A 70 4.22 -3.05 3.00
C THR A 70 3.36 -1.93 2.38
N TYR A 71 3.89 -0.70 2.28
CA TYR A 71 3.17 0.41 1.63
C TYR A 71 2.85 0.10 0.17
N LEU A 72 3.82 -0.39 -0.59
CA LEU A 72 3.58 -0.80 -1.97
C LEU A 72 2.53 -1.92 -2.09
N THR A 73 2.61 -2.94 -1.23
CA THR A 73 1.62 -4.03 -1.20
C THR A 73 0.21 -3.50 -0.90
N LEU A 74 0.05 -2.66 0.12
CA LEU A 74 -1.25 -2.05 0.46
C LEU A 74 -1.74 -1.10 -0.64
N SER A 75 -0.83 -0.41 -1.30
CA SER A 75 -1.13 0.44 -2.44
C SER A 75 -1.64 -0.34 -3.66
N ILE A 76 -1.10 -1.53 -3.93
CA ILE A 76 -1.61 -2.46 -4.97
C ILE A 76 -3.02 -2.91 -4.60
N LEU A 77 -3.24 -3.35 -3.36
CA LEU A 77 -4.55 -3.73 -2.84
C LEU A 77 -5.60 -2.64 -3.07
N ALA A 78 -5.27 -1.42 -2.64
CA ALA A 78 -6.18 -0.29 -2.69
C ALA A 78 -6.49 0.13 -4.13
N LEU A 79 -5.51 0.03 -5.03
CA LEU A 79 -5.71 0.27 -6.46
C LEU A 79 -6.66 -0.77 -7.08
N SER A 80 -6.42 -2.05 -6.82
CA SER A 80 -7.28 -3.13 -7.32
C SER A 80 -8.70 -3.02 -6.75
N LEU A 81 -8.84 -2.60 -5.49
CA LEU A 81 -10.13 -2.26 -4.89
C LEU A 81 -10.83 -1.12 -5.64
N ALA A 82 -10.12 -0.03 -5.94
CA ALA A 82 -10.68 1.12 -6.64
C ALA A 82 -11.18 0.74 -8.03
N ARG A 83 -10.36 0.04 -8.81
CA ARG A 83 -10.72 -0.44 -10.15
C ARG A 83 -11.90 -1.41 -10.15
N THR A 84 -11.97 -2.29 -9.14
CA THR A 84 -13.10 -3.21 -9.00
C THR A 84 -14.40 -2.43 -8.85
N HIS A 85 -14.40 -1.34 -8.08
CA HIS A 85 -15.56 -0.48 -7.94
C HIS A 85 -15.85 0.40 -9.17
N GLU A 86 -14.82 0.88 -9.88
CA GLU A 86 -15.01 1.56 -11.16
C GLU A 86 -15.71 0.65 -12.18
N ALA A 87 -15.35 -0.63 -12.22
CA ALA A 87 -15.99 -1.62 -13.09
C ALA A 87 -17.49 -1.83 -12.78
N TYR A 88 -17.90 -1.57 -11.53
CA TYR A 88 -19.30 -1.54 -11.12
C TYR A 88 -19.98 -0.18 -11.32
N GLY A 89 -19.29 0.80 -11.91
CA GLY A 89 -19.84 2.11 -12.22
C GLY A 89 -19.97 3.05 -11.03
N LEU A 90 -19.26 2.79 -9.92
CA LEU A 90 -19.30 3.68 -8.76
C LEU A 90 -18.57 5.00 -9.07
N SER A 91 -19.09 6.09 -8.50
CA SER A 91 -18.44 7.41 -8.59
C SER A 91 -17.12 7.44 -7.80
N GLU A 92 -16.20 8.31 -8.23
CA GLU A 92 -14.91 8.55 -7.56
C GLU A 92 -15.09 8.77 -6.04
N ARG A 93 -16.06 9.61 -5.65
CA ARG A 93 -16.37 9.89 -4.25
C ARG A 93 -16.79 8.63 -3.49
N SER A 94 -17.69 7.84 -4.06
CA SER A 94 -18.17 6.62 -3.40
C SER A 94 -17.04 5.60 -3.22
N ILE A 95 -16.13 5.51 -4.19
CA ILE A 95 -14.94 4.67 -4.11
C ILE A 95 -14.02 5.17 -2.99
N GLY A 96 -13.77 6.48 -2.93
CA GLY A 96 -12.97 7.09 -1.87
C GLY A 96 -13.53 6.85 -0.46
N GLU A 97 -14.85 6.97 -0.28
CA GLU A 97 -15.51 6.69 0.99
C GLU A 97 -15.36 5.21 1.41
N ARG A 98 -15.40 4.28 0.46
CA ARG A 98 -15.19 2.84 0.71
C ARG A 98 -13.74 2.54 1.07
N ILE A 99 -12.78 3.12 0.36
CA ILE A 99 -11.35 3.01 0.69
C ILE A 99 -11.10 3.49 2.13
N TYR A 100 -11.66 4.64 2.50
CA TYR A 100 -11.56 5.17 3.85
C TYR A 100 -12.12 4.21 4.91
N ARG A 101 -13.33 3.65 4.69
CA ARG A 101 -13.94 2.68 5.61
C ARG A 101 -13.10 1.41 5.74
N THR A 102 -12.53 0.92 4.64
CA THR A 102 -11.60 -0.21 4.65
C THR A 102 -10.36 0.09 5.47
N ALA A 103 -9.73 1.26 5.26
CA ALA A 103 -8.57 1.69 6.02
C ALA A 103 -8.89 1.78 7.52
N GLU A 104 -10.02 2.40 7.87
CA GLU A 104 -10.46 2.51 9.25
C GLU A 104 -10.68 1.14 9.89
N ALA A 105 -11.31 0.19 9.17
CA ALA A 105 -11.52 -1.17 9.64
C ALA A 105 -10.19 -1.92 9.81
N TYR A 106 -9.28 -1.80 8.84
CA TYR A 106 -7.97 -2.48 8.84
C TYR A 106 -7.05 -1.98 9.95
N PHE A 107 -6.99 -0.66 10.18
CA PHE A 107 -6.14 -0.04 11.20
C PHE A 107 -6.82 0.11 12.56
N ARG A 108 -8.04 -0.43 12.74
CA ARG A 108 -8.75 -0.36 14.02
C ARG A 108 -8.01 -1.17 15.07
N LEU A 109 -7.44 -0.47 16.05
CA LEU A 109 -6.70 -1.07 17.16
C LEU A 109 -7.39 -0.81 18.51
N PRO A 110 -7.41 -1.82 19.41
CA PRO A 110 -7.77 -1.64 20.82
C PRO A 110 -6.94 -0.51 21.47
N PRO A 111 -7.48 0.18 22.48
CA PRO A 111 -6.81 1.34 23.10
C PRO A 111 -5.39 1.06 23.57
N ILE A 112 -5.16 -0.11 24.18
CA ILE A 112 -3.84 -0.52 24.69
C ILE A 112 -2.85 -0.69 23.53
N GLN A 113 -3.25 -1.38 22.46
CA GLN A 113 -2.39 -1.58 21.29
C GLN A 113 -2.07 -0.26 20.59
N ARG A 114 -3.04 0.66 20.52
CA ARG A 114 -2.86 2.01 19.97
C ARG A 114 -1.82 2.81 20.78
N TRP A 115 -1.91 2.76 22.10
CA TRP A 115 -0.94 3.41 22.99
C TRP A 115 0.47 2.86 22.79
N ILE A 116 0.61 1.53 22.73
CA ILE A 116 1.91 0.87 22.48
C ILE A 116 2.47 1.28 21.12
N ARG A 117 1.65 1.21 20.05
CA ARG A 117 2.09 1.60 18.70
C ARG A 117 2.53 3.05 18.63
N ARG A 118 1.79 3.97 19.26
CA ARG A 118 2.19 5.38 19.31
C ARG A 118 3.57 5.55 19.95
N ARG A 119 3.83 4.89 21.08
CA ARG A 119 5.13 4.98 21.77
C ARG A 119 6.27 4.37 20.96
N LEU A 120 6.01 3.28 20.23
CA LEU A 120 6.99 2.68 19.33
C LEU A 120 7.26 3.56 18.10
N PHE A 121 6.23 4.22 17.57
CA PHE A 121 6.34 5.11 16.41
C PHE A 121 7.26 6.30 16.68
N PHE A 122 7.13 6.94 17.85
CA PHE A 122 8.01 8.04 18.28
C PHE A 122 9.28 7.57 19.02
N SER A 123 9.61 6.28 18.94
CA SER A 123 10.83 5.77 19.56
C SER A 123 12.09 6.17 18.78
N ALA A 124 13.20 6.35 19.50
CA ALA A 124 14.50 6.61 18.87
C ALA A 124 14.92 5.50 17.91
N MET A 125 14.48 4.26 18.15
CA MET A 125 14.71 3.13 17.25
C MET A 125 14.00 3.34 15.90
N ASN A 126 12.73 3.73 15.90
CA ASN A 126 12.00 3.99 14.65
C ASN A 126 12.57 5.19 13.91
N ILE A 127 12.89 6.28 14.62
CA ILE A 127 13.56 7.47 14.03
C ILE A 127 14.90 7.06 13.39
N GLY A 128 15.71 6.26 14.08
CA GLY A 128 16.96 5.73 13.55
C GLY A 128 16.75 4.88 12.29
N GLN A 129 15.70 4.06 12.24
CA GLN A 129 15.34 3.31 11.04
C GLN A 129 14.93 4.22 9.88
N ILE A 130 14.18 5.31 10.13
CA ILE A 130 13.79 6.27 9.09
C ILE A 130 15.01 7.00 8.54
N LYS A 131 15.90 7.50 9.42
CA LYS A 131 17.18 8.11 9.01
C LYS A 131 18.07 7.13 8.23
N GLY A 132 18.05 5.85 8.60
CA GLY A 132 18.69 4.78 7.84
C GLY A 132 18.09 4.59 6.44
N ARG A 133 16.76 4.64 6.31
CA ARG A 133 16.06 4.58 5.01
C ARG A 133 16.37 5.81 4.16
N GLU A 134 16.38 7.01 4.72
CA GLU A 134 16.81 8.24 4.04
C GLU A 134 18.20 8.03 3.42
N ALA A 135 19.18 7.63 4.25
CA ALA A 135 20.55 7.38 3.79
C ALA A 135 20.64 6.28 2.73
N ALA A 136 19.75 5.28 2.74
CA ALA A 136 19.69 4.26 1.70
C ALA A 136 19.11 4.82 0.38
N THR A 137 17.98 5.53 0.45
CA THR A 137 17.29 6.07 -0.73
C THR A 137 18.03 7.21 -1.43
N LEU A 138 18.90 7.94 -0.72
CA LEU A 138 19.67 9.03 -1.31
C LEU A 138 20.94 8.56 -2.06
N LYS A 139 21.34 7.29 -1.95
CA LYS A 139 22.55 6.76 -2.60
C LYS A 139 22.41 6.56 -4.11
N GLY A 140 21.20 6.35 -4.61
CA GLY A 140 20.93 6.08 -6.03
C GLY A 140 20.06 7.15 -6.67
N ASP A 141 20.18 7.29 -7.99
CA ASP A 141 19.40 8.28 -8.76
C ASP A 141 17.89 7.99 -8.73
N ASN A 142 17.50 6.73 -8.57
CA ASN A 142 16.10 6.29 -8.56
C ASN A 142 15.55 5.93 -7.17
N GLY A 143 16.35 6.06 -6.11
CA GLY A 143 15.92 5.69 -4.75
C GLY A 143 15.91 4.19 -4.49
N VAL A 144 15.09 3.74 -3.53
CA VAL A 144 14.79 2.31 -3.28
C VAL A 144 13.32 2.09 -3.55
N ASN A 145 12.98 1.15 -4.43
CA ASN A 145 11.60 0.93 -4.90
C ASN A 145 10.91 2.23 -5.41
N GLY A 146 11.67 3.15 -6.02
CA GLY A 146 11.16 4.45 -6.50
C GLY A 146 10.95 5.51 -5.40
N PHE A 147 11.25 5.19 -4.15
CA PHE A 147 11.16 6.15 -3.05
C PHE A 147 12.47 6.87 -2.82
N LYS A 148 12.37 8.20 -2.68
CA LYS A 148 13.39 9.05 -2.07
C LYS A 148 12.74 9.82 -0.94
N LEU A 149 13.30 9.72 0.24
CA LEU A 149 12.74 10.34 1.42
C LEU A 149 13.80 11.10 2.22
N ARG A 150 13.35 12.14 2.90
CA ARG A 150 14.12 12.92 3.86
C ARG A 150 13.42 12.90 5.20
N TYR A 151 14.17 12.65 6.26
CA TYR A 151 13.64 12.79 7.60
C TYR A 151 13.50 14.28 7.96
N VAL A 152 12.36 14.66 8.54
CA VAL A 152 12.11 16.02 9.01
C VAL A 152 11.97 15.98 10.53
N GLU A 153 12.91 16.60 11.24
CA GLU A 153 12.84 16.72 12.70
C GLU A 153 11.70 17.68 13.08
N GLY A 154 10.89 17.29 14.08
CA GLY A 154 9.83 18.14 14.61
C GLY A 154 10.32 19.09 15.72
N ALA A 155 9.40 19.91 16.24
CA ALA A 155 9.72 20.83 17.34
C ALA A 155 9.75 20.13 18.70
N SER A 156 9.06 18.99 18.81
CA SER A 156 8.98 18.19 20.03
C SER A 156 9.39 16.74 19.79
N ARG A 157 9.67 16.00 20.87
CA ARG A 157 10.08 14.59 20.80
C ARG A 157 9.04 13.68 20.13
N ASP A 158 7.77 14.06 20.21
CA ASP A 158 6.65 13.31 19.64
C ASP A 158 6.21 13.88 18.28
N GLU A 159 7.10 14.62 17.61
CA GLU A 159 6.88 15.20 16.29
C GLU A 159 8.06 14.87 15.38
N PHE A 160 7.75 14.30 14.23
CA PHE A 160 8.65 14.22 13.10
C PHE A 160 7.82 14.06 11.82
N GLY A 161 8.45 14.34 10.68
CA GLY A 161 7.89 14.11 9.36
C GLY A 161 8.81 13.26 8.50
N VAL A 162 8.24 12.79 7.39
CA VAL A 162 8.99 12.18 6.29
C VAL A 162 8.59 12.95 5.03
N ASP A 163 9.55 13.65 4.45
CA ASP A 163 9.39 14.36 3.20
C ASP A 163 9.73 13.41 2.04
N TYR A 164 8.73 13.04 1.25
CA TYR A 164 8.89 12.16 0.09
C TYR A 164 9.27 13.00 -1.13
N LEU A 165 10.57 13.06 -1.40
CA LEU A 165 11.14 13.71 -2.59
C LEU A 165 10.78 12.95 -3.89
N SER A 166 10.57 11.65 -3.78
CA SER A 166 10.02 10.77 -4.82
C SER A 166 9.19 9.66 -4.16
N CYS A 167 8.08 9.28 -4.79
CA CYS A 167 7.16 8.27 -4.27
C CYS A 167 6.82 7.24 -5.35
N GLY A 168 7.32 6.02 -5.18
CA GLY A 168 7.09 4.92 -6.13
C GLY A 168 5.61 4.57 -6.32
N ILE A 169 4.79 4.77 -5.28
CA ILE A 169 3.33 4.56 -5.32
C ILE A 169 2.65 5.60 -6.20
N CYS A 170 2.98 6.88 -6.06
CA CYS A 170 2.42 7.94 -6.89
C CYS A 170 2.76 7.73 -8.37
N ASP A 171 3.99 7.30 -8.67
CA ASP A 171 4.42 6.99 -10.02
C ASP A 171 3.70 5.76 -10.58
N TYR A 172 3.50 4.73 -9.75
CA TYR A 172 2.69 3.57 -10.08
C TYR A 172 1.26 3.98 -10.47
N TYR A 173 0.57 4.72 -9.61
CA TYR A 173 -0.80 5.17 -9.88
C TYR A 173 -0.91 6.04 -11.14
N ARG A 174 0.11 6.86 -11.42
CA ARG A 174 0.16 7.65 -12.66
C ARG A 174 0.26 6.75 -13.89
N ARG A 175 1.16 5.75 -13.90
CA ARG A 175 1.29 4.79 -15.01
C ARG A 175 0.04 3.94 -15.19
N SER A 176 -0.65 3.63 -14.09
CA SER A 176 -1.90 2.87 -14.09
C SER A 176 -3.13 3.69 -14.51
N GLY A 177 -3.01 5.01 -14.73
CA GLY A 177 -4.14 5.89 -15.08
C GLY A 177 -5.08 6.19 -13.91
N MET A 178 -4.64 5.96 -12.68
CA MET A 178 -5.47 6.01 -11.46
C MET A 178 -5.04 7.13 -10.49
N PHE A 179 -4.23 8.09 -10.97
CA PHE A 179 -3.71 9.17 -10.13
C PHE A 179 -4.81 10.03 -9.49
N ALA A 180 -6.01 10.11 -10.08
CA ALA A 180 -7.17 10.80 -9.49
C ALA A 180 -7.54 10.26 -8.10
N TYR A 181 -7.29 8.97 -7.85
CA TYR A 181 -7.59 8.31 -6.58
C TYR A 181 -6.48 8.47 -5.53
N VAL A 182 -5.34 9.08 -5.85
CA VAL A 182 -4.17 9.15 -4.94
C VAL A 182 -4.52 9.74 -3.57
N LYS A 183 -5.41 10.74 -3.53
CA LYS A 183 -5.88 11.39 -2.29
C LYS A 183 -6.65 10.44 -1.36
N TYR A 184 -7.19 9.35 -1.89
CA TYR A 184 -7.88 8.30 -1.13
C TYR A 184 -6.96 7.12 -0.87
N LEU A 185 -6.16 6.74 -1.87
CA LEU A 185 -5.29 5.56 -1.81
C LEU A 185 -4.11 5.77 -0.86
N CYS A 186 -3.49 6.96 -0.84
CA CYS A 186 -2.38 7.23 0.08
C CYS A 186 -2.80 7.35 1.55
N LEU A 187 -4.09 7.18 1.89
CA LEU A 187 -4.54 7.05 3.28
C LEU A 187 -4.15 5.70 3.90
N VAL A 188 -3.84 4.70 3.08
CA VAL A 188 -3.45 3.35 3.55
C VAL A 188 -1.94 3.16 3.67
N ASP A 189 -1.14 4.15 3.27
CA ASP A 189 0.32 4.16 3.31
C ASP A 189 0.83 4.91 4.56
#